data_AF-A0A4Y8CBD7-F1
#
_entry.id   AF-A0A4Y8CBD7-F1
#
_cell.length_a   1.000
_cell.length_b   1.000
_cell.length_c   1.000
_cell.angle_alpha   90.00
_cell.angle_beta   90.00
_cell.angle_gamma   90.00
#
_symmetry.space_group_name_H-M   'P 1'
#
loop_
_entity.id
_entity.type
_entity.pdbx_description
1 polymer ?
#
loop_
_entity_poly.entity_id
_entity_poly.type
_entity_poly.pdbx_seq_one_letter_code
_entity_poly.pdbx_strand_id
1 'polypeptide(L)'
;LKQYKLSPVDQKSQELWDKYTLAKYSMLLASNTPTCPWTIISSDDKKKARLNLLRFILSKVEYPNKKTGDFSKIDAKLVRSGEEEIRKMEANLEKLDSKKADEKIKDLD
;
A
#
# COMPACT_ATOMS: atom_id res chain seq x y z
N LEU A 1 -13.66 -16.51 -7.33
CA LEU A 1 -12.64 -16.73 -6.28
C LEU A 1 -12.70 -18.19 -5.85
N LYS A 2 -11.63 -18.80 -5.33
CA LYS A 2 -11.69 -20.19 -4.87
C LYS A 2 -12.45 -20.26 -3.53
N GLN A 3 -13.51 -21.06 -3.44
CA GLN A 3 -14.47 -21.05 -2.32
C GLN A 3 -13.82 -21.31 -0.95
N TYR A 4 -12.83 -22.19 -0.87
CA TYR A 4 -12.16 -22.54 0.39
C TYR A 4 -11.35 -21.41 1.04
N LYS A 5 -11.18 -20.27 0.36
CA LYS A 5 -10.46 -19.09 0.89
C LYS A 5 -11.38 -18.03 1.48
N LEU A 6 -12.69 -18.23 1.40
CA LEU A 6 -13.68 -17.28 1.90
C LEU A 6 -14.03 -17.61 3.35
N SER A 7 -13.86 -16.64 4.22
CA SER A 7 -14.27 -16.70 5.62
C SER A 7 -15.36 -15.65 5.91
N PRO A 8 -16.16 -15.83 6.98
CA PRO A 8 -17.11 -14.81 7.43
C PRO A 8 -16.46 -13.46 7.77
N VAL A 9 -15.16 -13.46 8.10
CA VAL A 9 -14.38 -12.25 8.38
C VAL A 9 -14.15 -11.44 7.11
N ASP A 10 -13.92 -12.11 5.97
CA ASP A 10 -13.67 -11.43 4.70
C ASP A 10 -14.89 -10.59 4.27
N GLN A 11 -16.11 -11.06 4.54
CA GLN A 11 -17.34 -10.31 4.26
C GLN A 11 -17.40 -9.01 5.08
N LYS A 12 -17.22 -9.11 6.41
CA LYS A 12 -17.21 -7.93 7.29
C LYS A 12 -16.03 -6.99 7.01
N SER A 13 -14.92 -7.51 6.51
CA SER A 13 -13.74 -6.69 6.21
C SER A 13 -14.00 -5.61 5.16
N GLN A 14 -14.93 -5.86 4.23
CA GLN A 14 -15.34 -4.86 3.22
C GLN A 14 -16.09 -3.69 3.85
N GLU A 15 -16.99 -3.95 4.80
CA GLU A 15 -17.71 -2.91 5.56
C GLU A 15 -16.78 -2.09 6.45
N LEU A 16 -15.69 -2.69 6.91
CA LEU A 16 -14.70 -2.07 7.81
C LEU A 16 -13.51 -1.46 7.07
N TRP A 17 -13.62 -1.21 5.75
CA TRP A 17 -12.54 -0.70 4.91
C TRP A 17 -11.85 0.55 5.49
N ASP A 18 -12.63 1.51 5.96
CA ASP A 18 -12.10 2.75 6.52
C ASP A 18 -11.32 2.51 7.83
N LYS A 19 -11.79 1.57 8.66
CA LYS A 19 -11.08 1.20 9.89
C LYS A 19 -9.77 0.49 9.60
N TYR A 20 -9.74 -0.40 8.61
CA TYR A 20 -8.49 -1.02 8.16
C TYR A 20 -7.54 0.00 7.55
N THR A 21 -8.05 0.98 6.81
CA THR A 21 -7.26 2.07 6.25
C THR A 21 -6.61 2.91 7.35
N LEU A 22 -7.37 3.28 8.39
CA LEU A 22 -6.83 3.99 9.55
C LEU A 22 -5.83 3.14 10.33
N ALA A 23 -6.10 1.85 10.54
CA ALA A 23 -5.18 0.95 11.21
C ALA A 23 -3.86 0.79 10.43
N LYS A 24 -3.93 0.69 9.09
CA LYS A 24 -2.75 0.67 8.21
C LYS A 24 -1.92 1.95 8.38
N TYR A 25 -2.58 3.10 8.42
CA TYR A 25 -1.92 4.40 8.63
C TYR A 25 -1.17 4.44 9.96
N SER A 26 -1.86 4.13 11.07
CA SER A 26 -1.26 4.10 12.41
C SER A 26 -0.10 3.11 12.51
N MET A 27 -0.21 1.94 11.88
CA MET A 27 0.87 0.94 11.83
C MET A 27 2.10 1.49 11.10
N LEU A 28 1.92 2.12 9.94
CA LEU A 28 3.02 2.68 9.16
C LEU A 28 3.72 3.81 9.94
N LEU A 29 2.97 4.72 10.57
CA LEU A 29 3.55 5.77 11.41
C LEU A 29 4.37 5.21 12.58
N ALA A 30 3.87 4.16 13.24
CA ALA A 30 4.51 3.62 14.44
C ALA A 30 5.75 2.75 14.14
N SER A 31 5.82 2.12 12.96
CA SER A 31 6.80 1.05 12.69
C SER A 31 7.64 1.24 11.42
N ASN A 32 7.39 2.27 10.60
CA ASN A 32 8.26 2.58 9.47
C ASN A 32 9.51 3.33 9.96
N THR A 33 10.63 2.63 10.04
CA THR A 33 11.90 3.17 10.54
C THR A 33 13.00 3.08 9.49
N PRO A 34 14.08 3.90 9.57
CA PRO A 34 15.20 3.82 8.63
C PRO A 34 15.90 2.46 8.61
N THR A 35 15.94 1.76 9.76
CA THR A 35 16.55 0.44 9.91
C THR A 35 15.64 -0.68 9.40
N CYS A 36 14.32 -0.52 9.53
CA CYS A 36 13.32 -1.48 9.11
C CYS A 36 12.19 -0.76 8.35
N PRO A 37 12.43 -0.36 7.09
CA PRO A 37 11.46 0.39 6.32
C PRO A 37 10.36 -0.53 5.79
N TRP A 38 9.11 -0.04 5.82
CA TRP A 38 8.02 -0.68 5.10
C TRP A 38 8.17 -0.42 3.60
N THR A 39 7.89 -1.46 2.79
CA THR A 39 7.81 -1.36 1.34
C THR A 39 6.42 -1.74 0.90
N ILE A 40 5.76 -0.84 0.17
CA ILE A 40 4.39 -1.02 -0.31
C ILE A 40 4.42 -1.47 -1.76
N ILE A 41 3.71 -2.56 -2.05
CA ILE A 41 3.57 -3.13 -3.40
C ILE A 41 2.11 -3.04 -3.81
N SER A 42 1.81 -2.27 -4.86
CA SER A 42 0.47 -2.26 -5.45
C SER A 42 0.20 -3.60 -6.14
N SER A 43 -0.94 -4.23 -5.80
CA SER A 43 -1.24 -5.62 -6.18
C SER A 43 -2.47 -5.80 -7.06
N ASP A 44 -2.98 -4.73 -7.68
CA ASP A 44 -4.15 -4.79 -8.57
C ASP A 44 -3.89 -5.76 -9.74
N ASP A 45 -2.70 -5.67 -10.36
CA ASP A 45 -2.17 -6.70 -11.25
C ASP A 45 -1.25 -7.66 -10.48
N LYS A 46 -1.82 -8.82 -10.11
CA LYS A 46 -1.11 -9.86 -9.33
C LYS A 46 0.16 -10.37 -10.00
N LYS A 47 0.22 -10.45 -11.33
CA LYS A 47 1.41 -10.97 -12.04
C LYS A 47 2.54 -9.95 -11.95
N LYS A 48 2.24 -8.69 -12.24
CA LYS A 48 3.23 -7.60 -12.14
C LYS A 48 3.70 -7.38 -10.70
N ALA A 49 2.79 -7.46 -9.72
CA ALA A 49 3.13 -7.30 -8.31
C ALA A 49 4.13 -8.35 -7.83
N ARG A 50 3.91 -9.63 -8.17
CA ARG A 50 4.82 -10.73 -7.80
C ARG A 50 6.20 -10.56 -8.42
N LEU A 51 6.25 -10.19 -9.70
CA LEU A 51 7.51 -9.99 -10.40
C LEU A 51 8.31 -8.82 -9.79
N ASN A 52 7.63 -7.70 -9.50
CA ASN A 52 8.27 -6.53 -8.88
C ASN A 52 8.70 -6.80 -7.43
N LEU A 53 7.91 -7.54 -6.65
CA LEU A 53 8.28 -7.95 -5.31
C LEU A 53 9.58 -8.77 -5.33
N LEU A 54 9.67 -9.78 -6.20
CA LEU A 54 10.88 -10.61 -6.33
C LEU A 54 12.07 -9.78 -6.78
N ARG A 55 11.89 -8.89 -7.77
CA ARG A 55 12.94 -7.96 -8.22
C ARG A 55 13.42 -7.06 -7.09
N PHE A 56 12.50 -6.53 -6.27
CA PHE A 56 12.83 -5.69 -5.14
C PHE A 56 13.66 -6.43 -4.09
N ILE A 57 13.24 -7.63 -3.68
CA ILE A 57 13.99 -8.44 -2.70
C ILE A 57 15.39 -8.78 -3.23
N LEU A 58 15.48 -9.30 -4.46
CA LEU A 58 16.77 -9.66 -5.07
C LEU A 58 17.67 -8.43 -5.31
N SER A 59 17.09 -7.23 -5.48
CA SER A 59 17.88 -6.01 -5.58
C SER A 59 18.58 -5.67 -4.26
N LYS A 60 17.91 -5.90 -3.12
CA LYS A 60 18.38 -5.53 -1.77
C LYS A 60 19.31 -6.55 -1.13
N VAL A 61 19.20 -7.83 -1.49
CA VAL A 61 20.06 -8.88 -0.96
C VAL A 61 21.32 -9.04 -1.83
N GLU A 62 22.48 -9.14 -1.18
CA GLU A 62 23.73 -9.53 -1.82
C GLU A 62 23.85 -11.06 -1.83
N TYR A 63 24.17 -11.64 -2.99
CA TYR A 63 24.34 -13.08 -3.14
C TYR A 63 25.39 -13.40 -4.22
N PRO A 64 26.08 -14.55 -4.14
CA PRO A 64 27.09 -14.93 -5.12
C PRO A 64 26.52 -15.02 -6.55
N ASN A 65 27.31 -14.63 -7.55
CA ASN A 65 26.93 -14.67 -8.97
C ASN A 65 25.71 -13.80 -9.36
N LYS A 66 25.40 -12.76 -8.57
CA LYS A 66 24.39 -11.76 -8.93
C LYS A 66 24.80 -11.04 -10.22
N LYS A 67 24.10 -11.33 -11.32
CA LYS A 67 24.30 -10.62 -12.59
C LYS A 67 23.83 -9.18 -12.46
N THR A 68 24.78 -8.25 -12.57
CA THR A 68 24.50 -6.81 -12.53
C THR A 68 23.64 -6.42 -13.74
N GLY A 69 22.37 -6.10 -13.50
CA GLY A 69 21.44 -5.62 -14.54
C GLY A 69 20.10 -6.35 -14.63
N ASP A 70 20.01 -7.61 -14.20
CA ASP A 70 18.80 -8.43 -14.41
C ASP A 70 17.57 -7.97 -13.59
N PHE A 71 17.81 -7.29 -12.47
CA PHE A 71 16.77 -6.88 -11.51
C PHE A 71 16.58 -5.37 -11.35
N SER A 72 17.29 -4.54 -12.13
CA SER A 72 17.25 -3.07 -11.95
C SER A 72 15.93 -2.42 -12.38
N LYS A 73 15.15 -3.09 -13.23
CA LYS A 73 13.85 -2.61 -13.71
C LYS A 73 12.75 -2.87 -12.70
N ILE A 74 12.75 -2.13 -11.60
CA ILE A 74 11.61 -2.08 -10.67
C ILE A 74 10.65 -0.98 -11.18
N ASP A 75 9.37 -1.31 -11.27
CA ASP A 75 8.35 -0.32 -11.61
C ASP A 75 8.08 0.59 -10.40
N ALA A 76 8.57 1.84 -10.49
CA ALA A 76 8.42 2.85 -9.45
C ALA A 76 6.95 3.24 -9.17
N LYS A 77 6.01 2.96 -10.09
CA LYS A 77 4.58 3.20 -9.82
C LYS A 77 4.00 2.12 -8.91
N LEU A 78 4.55 0.91 -8.98
CA LEU A 78 4.05 -0.26 -8.29
C LEU A 78 4.70 -0.46 -6.91
N VAL A 79 5.97 -0.11 -6.78
CA VAL A 79 6.75 -0.23 -5.53
C VAL A 79 6.97 1.14 -4.94
N ARG A 80 6.56 1.34 -3.68
CA ARG A 80 6.67 2.61 -2.95
C ARG A 80 7.28 2.41 -1.57
N SER A 81 7.91 3.46 -1.05
CA SER A 81 8.36 3.46 0.34
C SER A 81 7.19 3.66 1.30
N GLY A 82 7.33 3.20 2.55
CA GLY A 82 6.34 3.46 3.61
C GLY A 82 6.10 4.96 3.82
N GLU A 83 7.15 5.77 3.71
CA GLU A 83 7.09 7.23 3.80
C GLU A 83 6.21 7.85 2.70
N GLU A 84 6.42 7.44 1.44
CA GLU A 84 5.59 7.88 0.33
C GLU A 84 4.12 7.47 0.50
N GLU A 85 3.86 6.30 1.07
CA GLU A 85 2.50 5.84 1.33
C GLU A 85 1.84 6.65 2.46
N ILE A 86 2.56 6.96 3.55
CA ILE A 86 2.07 7.82 4.64
C ILE A 86 1.63 9.18 4.07
N ARG A 87 2.50 9.84 3.30
CA ARG A 87 2.17 11.14 2.68
C ARG A 87 0.96 11.07 1.75
N LYS A 88 0.83 9.98 0.99
CA LYS A 88 -0.34 9.76 0.13
C LYS A 88 -1.62 9.59 0.94
N MET A 89 -1.53 8.89 2.07
CA MET A 89 -2.69 8.71 2.95
C MET A 89 -3.10 10.03 3.58
N GLU A 90 -2.16 10.82 4.11
CA GLU A 90 -2.42 12.16 4.65
C GLU A 90 -3.14 13.05 3.63
N ALA A 91 -2.61 13.14 2.41
CA ALA A 91 -3.21 13.92 1.33
C ALA A 91 -4.60 13.41 0.92
N ASN A 92 -4.90 12.12 1.11
CA ASN A 92 -6.22 11.56 0.84
C ASN A 92 -7.21 11.86 1.97
N LEU A 93 -6.76 11.91 3.23
CA LEU A 93 -7.60 12.33 4.36
C LEU A 93 -7.99 13.81 4.24
N GLU A 94 -7.05 14.70 3.92
CA GLU A 94 -7.32 16.13 3.74
C GLU A 94 -8.39 16.38 2.65
N LYS A 95 -8.30 15.65 1.53
CA LYS A 95 -9.29 15.71 0.44
C LYS A 95 -10.66 15.21 0.86
N LEU A 96 -10.72 14.25 1.78
CA LEU A 96 -11.99 13.73 2.29
C LEU A 96 -12.66 14.75 3.19
N ASP A 97 -11.89 15.45 4.02
CA ASP A 97 -12.38 16.49 4.91
C ASP A 97 -12.90 17.70 4.12
N SER A 98 -12.17 18.13 3.07
CA SER A 98 -12.63 19.20 2.18
C SER A 98 -13.92 18.82 1.46
N LYS A 99 -14.03 17.58 0.97
CA LYS A 99 -15.23 17.11 0.26
C LYS A 99 -16.46 17.03 1.17
N LYS A 100 -16.28 16.61 2.43
CA LYS A 100 -17.36 16.61 3.43
C LYS A 100 -17.79 18.02 3.80
N ALA A 101 -16.86 18.97 3.86
CA ALA A 101 -17.19 20.38 4.07
C ALA A 101 -18.05 20.92 2.91
N ASP A 102 -17.69 20.60 1.66
CA ASP A 102 -18.43 21.00 0.46
C ASP A 102 -19.84 20.38 0.38
N GLU A 103 -20.00 19.11 0.76
CA GLU A 103 -21.31 18.45 0.84
C GLU A 103 -22.21 19.09 1.91
N LYS A 104 -21.65 19.40 3.08
CA LYS A 104 -22.41 20.04 4.18
C LYS A 104 -22.89 21.45 3.84
N ILE A 105 -22.16 22.19 3.00
CA ILE A 105 -22.56 23.52 2.51
C ILE A 105 -23.75 23.40 1.54
N LYS A 106 -23.78 22.37 0.68
CA LYS A 106 -24.88 22.14 -0.26
C LYS A 106 -26.20 21.73 0.40
N ASP A 107 -26.15 21.12 1.59
CA ASP A 107 -27.34 20.76 2.36
C ASP A 107 -27.93 21.94 3.16
N LEU A 108 -27.28 23.11 3.15
CA LEU A 108 -27.68 24.33 3.86
C LEU A 108 -28.31 25.40 2.94
N ASP A 109 -28.23 25.24 1.61
CA ASP A 109 -28.88 26.07 0.57
C ASP A 109 -30.16 25.40 0.04
#